data_AF-A0A955XY38-F1
#
_entry.id   AF-A0A955XY38-F1
#
_cell.length_a   1.000
_cell.length_b   1.000
_cell.length_c   1.000
_cell.angle_alpha   90.00
_cell.angle_beta   90.00
_cell.angle_gamma   90.00
#
_symmetry.space_group_name_H-M   'P 1'
#
loop_
_entity.id
_entity.type
_entity.pdbx_description
1 polymer ?
#
loop_
_entity_poly.entity_id
_entity_poly.type
_entity_poly.pdbx_seq_one_letter_code
_entity_poly.pdbx_strand_id
1 'polypeptide(L)'
;MNAGSLLPLITILGLVACQTREDTHAEAPHGHSGEHGQDDEHDEDDEHGEHDAPDHSSNEVHLSPEALNWSGIRLGTASAGRLSDALEVPAEVHLNPDRVAHISPLVDGQLLRVDVTLGDRVVSEQELAEIRSVELGQARAELSRADALR
;
A
#
# COMPACT_ATOMS: atom_id res chain seq x y z
N MET A 1 -8.73 -33.86 -26.96
CA MET A 1 -7.75 -34.97 -27.15
C MET A 1 -6.63 -34.42 -28.02
N ASN A 2 -5.35 -34.28 -27.68
CA ASN A 2 -4.47 -34.74 -26.59
C ASN A 2 -3.43 -33.60 -26.38
N ALA A 3 -3.21 -33.08 -25.17
CA ALA A 3 -2.30 -33.60 -24.14
C ALA A 3 -0.81 -33.48 -24.52
N GLY A 4 -0.04 -32.71 -23.74
CA GLY A 4 1.43 -32.69 -23.84
C GLY A 4 2.16 -31.51 -23.19
N SER A 5 1.81 -31.14 -21.96
CA SER A 5 2.60 -30.23 -21.10
C SER A 5 3.79 -30.98 -20.49
N LEU A 6 5.02 -30.44 -20.56
CA LEU A 6 6.12 -30.77 -19.66
C LEU A 6 7.10 -29.57 -19.51
N LEU A 7 6.84 -28.75 -18.49
CA LEU A 7 7.80 -27.78 -17.92
C LEU A 7 8.59 -28.46 -16.79
N PRO A 8 9.93 -28.50 -16.81
CA PRO A 8 10.70 -28.93 -15.66
C PRO A 8 10.80 -27.82 -14.59
N LEU A 9 10.24 -28.18 -13.44
CA LEU A 9 10.45 -27.70 -12.08
C LEU A 9 11.94 -27.37 -11.80
N ILE A 10 12.27 -26.10 -11.47
CA ILE A 10 13.52 -25.76 -10.78
C ILE A 10 13.16 -25.18 -9.42
N THR A 11 13.37 -26.02 -8.41
CA THR A 11 13.23 -25.73 -6.98
C THR A 11 14.35 -24.80 -6.53
N ILE A 12 14.02 -23.56 -6.17
CA ILE A 12 14.99 -22.63 -5.56
C ILE A 12 15.00 -22.86 -4.04
N LEU A 13 16.15 -23.38 -3.60
CA LEU A 13 16.56 -23.63 -2.22
C LEU A 13 16.69 -22.32 -1.43
N GLY A 14 16.16 -22.33 -0.20
CA GLY A 14 15.99 -21.15 0.64
C GLY A 14 17.24 -20.58 1.30
N LEU A 15 17.14 -19.27 1.59
CA LEU A 15 17.93 -18.55 2.60
C LEU A 15 17.00 -17.52 3.24
N VAL A 16 16.34 -17.93 4.33
CA VAL A 16 15.62 -17.03 5.23
C VAL A 16 16.58 -16.66 6.34
N ALA A 17 17.07 -15.42 6.34
CA ALA A 17 17.75 -14.82 7.47
C ALA A 17 16.73 -14.05 8.31
N CYS A 18 16.33 -14.60 9.45
CA CYS A 18 15.60 -13.87 10.49
C CYS A 18 16.58 -12.98 11.26
N GLN A 19 16.37 -11.65 11.25
CA GLN A 19 16.96 -10.74 12.22
C GLN A 19 15.85 -10.24 13.13
N THR A 20 15.83 -10.74 14.36
CA THR A 20 15.01 -10.25 15.46
C THR A 20 15.65 -9.00 16.06
N ARG A 21 14.91 -7.89 16.10
CA ARG A 21 15.28 -6.68 16.85
C ARG A 21 14.46 -6.66 18.15
N GLU A 22 15.15 -6.53 19.27
CA GLU A 22 14.58 -6.35 20.61
C GLU A 22 14.34 -4.86 20.86
N ASP A 23 13.11 -4.48 21.20
CA ASP A 23 12.78 -3.14 21.69
C ASP A 23 12.63 -3.19 23.23
N THR A 24 13.52 -2.50 23.92
CA THR A 24 13.53 -2.36 25.38
C THR A 24 12.56 -1.27 25.83
N HIS A 25 11.60 -1.63 26.70
CA HIS A 25 10.74 -0.68 27.39
C HIS A 25 11.44 -0.07 28.62
N ALA A 26 11.45 1.26 28.69
CA ALA A 26 11.94 2.02 29.84
C ALA A 26 10.78 2.35 30.80
N GLU A 27 10.93 1.95 32.06
CA GLU A 27 10.07 2.30 33.20
C GLU A 27 10.44 3.69 33.77
N ALA A 28 9.45 4.44 34.23
CA ALA A 28 9.60 5.69 34.99
C ALA A 28 8.82 5.59 36.32
N PRO A 29 9.42 5.92 37.49
CA PRO A 29 8.76 5.75 38.77
C PRO A 29 8.09 7.04 39.25
N HIS A 30 6.86 6.94 39.74
CA HIS A 30 6.24 7.97 40.56
C HIS A 30 5.73 7.38 41.87
N GLY A 31 6.39 7.75 42.96
CA GLY A 31 5.91 7.56 44.31
C GLY A 31 5.11 8.78 44.79
N HIS A 32 4.19 8.55 45.73
CA HIS A 32 3.77 9.58 46.68
C HIS A 32 3.31 8.94 47.98
N SER A 33 4.07 9.23 49.04
CA SER A 33 3.72 9.11 50.44
C SER A 33 2.77 10.25 50.85
N GLY A 34 1.77 9.93 51.66
CA GLY A 34 0.87 10.90 52.29
C GLY A 34 0.29 10.33 53.58
N GLU A 35 0.81 10.82 54.70
CA GLU A 35 0.46 10.48 56.08
C GLU A 35 -0.63 11.42 56.58
N HIS A 36 -1.71 10.89 57.16
CA HIS A 36 -2.65 11.65 58.02
C HIS A 36 -3.22 10.71 59.08
N GLY A 37 -2.96 11.03 60.35
CA GLY A 37 -3.55 10.36 61.50
C GLY A 37 -4.84 11.00 61.97
N GLN A 38 -5.62 10.24 62.74
CA GLN A 38 -6.30 10.65 63.97
C GLN A 38 -7.00 9.45 64.62
N ASP A 39 -6.92 9.45 65.94
CA ASP A 39 -7.53 8.50 66.88
C ASP A 39 -9.06 8.52 66.81
N ASP A 40 -9.70 7.38 67.04
CA ASP A 40 -10.97 7.29 67.78
C ASP A 40 -11.18 5.85 68.26
N GLU A 41 -11.28 5.72 69.59
CA GLU A 41 -11.54 4.49 70.34
C GLU A 41 -13.05 4.19 70.30
N HIS A 42 -13.43 3.02 69.80
CA HIS A 42 -14.73 2.39 70.07
C HIS A 42 -14.57 0.87 70.14
N ASP A 43 -14.52 0.36 71.38
CA ASP A 43 -14.88 -1.01 71.75
C ASP A 43 -16.37 -1.21 71.44
N GLU A 44 -16.73 -2.17 70.58
CA GLU A 44 -17.87 -3.09 70.79
C GLU A 44 -17.58 -4.41 70.06
N ASP A 45 -17.63 -5.50 70.84
CA ASP A 45 -17.64 -6.90 70.41
C ASP A 45 -18.83 -7.12 69.45
N ASP A 46 -18.56 -7.41 68.18
CA ASP A 46 -19.51 -8.12 67.33
C ASP A 46 -18.77 -9.11 66.42
N GLU A 47 -19.12 -10.37 66.65
CA GLU A 47 -18.59 -11.58 66.04
C GLU A 47 -19.03 -11.63 64.56
N HIS A 48 -18.30 -10.90 63.71
CA HIS A 48 -18.50 -10.91 62.27
C HIS A 48 -17.65 -12.01 61.63
N GLY A 49 -18.36 -13.00 61.09
CA GLY A 49 -17.81 -14.09 60.32
C GLY A 49 -16.84 -13.60 59.24
N GLU A 50 -15.86 -14.46 58.98
CA GLU A 50 -14.77 -14.31 58.01
C GLU A 50 -15.28 -13.80 56.65
N HIS A 51 -15.35 -12.48 56.51
CA HIS A 51 -15.34 -11.85 55.20
C HIS A 51 -13.92 -11.90 54.71
N ASP A 52 -13.64 -12.98 54.00
CA ASP A 52 -12.54 -13.09 53.05
C ASP A 52 -12.71 -11.91 52.09
N ALA A 53 -12.04 -10.80 52.39
CA ALA A 53 -12.04 -9.62 51.55
C ALA A 53 -11.46 -10.07 50.21
N PRO A 54 -12.23 -10.00 49.10
CA PRO A 54 -11.71 -10.45 47.83
C PRO A 54 -10.51 -9.57 47.51
N ASP A 55 -9.35 -10.21 47.38
CA ASP A 55 -8.15 -9.59 46.84
C ASP A 55 -8.53 -8.89 45.53
N HIS A 56 -8.61 -7.56 45.55
CA HIS A 56 -9.04 -6.73 44.42
C HIS A 56 -7.96 -6.63 43.33
N SER A 57 -7.11 -7.65 43.20
CA SER A 57 -6.00 -7.72 42.25
C SER A 57 -6.34 -8.52 40.99
N SER A 58 -7.53 -9.10 40.88
CA SER A 58 -7.92 -9.86 39.68
C SER A 58 -8.72 -9.00 38.70
N ASN A 59 -8.23 -8.90 37.46
CA ASN A 59 -9.00 -8.40 36.30
C ASN A 59 -10.04 -9.42 35.84
N GLU A 60 -10.67 -10.13 36.78
CA GLU A 60 -11.58 -11.24 36.51
C GLU A 60 -12.97 -10.96 37.08
N VAL A 61 -13.99 -11.36 36.32
CA VAL A 61 -15.39 -11.25 36.74
C VAL A 61 -15.97 -12.66 36.79
N HIS A 62 -16.41 -13.06 37.99
CA HIS A 62 -17.07 -14.34 38.20
C HIS A 62 -18.58 -14.23 37.97
N LEU A 63 -19.13 -15.15 37.19
CA LEU A 63 -20.55 -15.23 36.94
C LEU A 63 -21.14 -16.46 37.63
N SER A 64 -22.35 -16.31 38.18
CA SER A 64 -23.09 -17.45 38.73
C SER A 64 -23.55 -18.39 37.61
N PRO A 65 -23.80 -19.69 37.91
CA PRO A 65 -24.29 -20.65 36.92
C PRO A 65 -25.62 -20.23 36.27
N GLU A 66 -26.52 -19.59 37.01
CA GLU A 66 -27.77 -19.04 36.50
C GLU A 66 -27.49 -17.88 35.55
N ALA A 67 -26.58 -16.97 35.92
CA ALA A 67 -26.18 -15.85 35.07
C ALA A 67 -25.56 -16.36 33.75
N LEU A 68 -24.70 -17.37 33.79
CA LEU A 68 -24.15 -18.01 32.61
C LEU A 68 -25.25 -18.60 31.72
N ASN A 69 -26.21 -19.33 32.31
CA ASN A 69 -27.30 -19.97 31.57
C ASN A 69 -28.25 -18.96 30.88
N TRP A 70 -28.49 -17.80 31.48
CA TRP A 70 -29.34 -16.74 30.90
C TRP A 70 -28.57 -15.83 29.93
N SER A 71 -27.24 -15.75 30.01
CA SER A 71 -26.42 -14.76 29.30
C SER A 71 -26.30 -14.94 27.79
N GLY A 72 -26.53 -16.14 27.26
CA GLY A 72 -26.37 -16.44 25.83
C GLY A 72 -24.93 -16.35 25.30
N ILE A 73 -23.92 -16.40 26.17
CA ILE A 73 -22.50 -16.31 25.81
C ILE A 73 -22.10 -17.49 24.91
N ARG A 74 -21.36 -17.19 23.83
CA ARG A 74 -20.74 -18.17 22.94
C ARG A 74 -19.23 -18.11 23.04
N LEU A 75 -18.61 -19.27 23.28
CA LEU A 75 -17.16 -19.41 23.34
C LEU A 75 -16.64 -19.89 21.99
N GLY A 76 -15.57 -19.26 21.50
CA GLY A 76 -14.80 -19.71 20.35
C GLY A 76 -13.34 -19.87 20.75
N THR A 77 -12.67 -20.93 20.27
CA THR A 77 -11.24 -21.12 20.48
C THR A 77 -10.46 -20.21 19.53
N ALA A 78 -9.61 -19.34 20.07
CA ALA A 78 -8.71 -18.53 19.25
C ALA A 78 -7.69 -19.43 18.53
N SER A 79 -7.53 -19.24 17.22
CA SER A 79 -6.54 -19.95 16.40
C SER A 79 -5.79 -18.98 15.51
N ALA A 80 -4.50 -19.20 15.31
CA ALA A 80 -3.73 -18.45 14.33
C ALA A 80 -4.13 -18.86 12.90
N GLY A 81 -4.19 -17.89 12.00
CA GLY A 81 -4.51 -18.10 10.59
C GLY A 81 -4.05 -16.92 9.74
N ARG A 82 -3.95 -17.12 8.43
CA ARG A 82 -3.75 -16.01 7.48
C ARG A 82 -5.10 -15.41 7.16
N LEU A 83 -5.28 -14.13 7.49
CA LEU A 83 -6.42 -13.37 7.02
C LEU A 83 -6.15 -12.95 5.57
N SER A 84 -7.05 -13.33 4.67
CA SER A 84 -6.93 -13.05 3.23
C SER A 84 -7.93 -11.98 2.83
N ASP A 85 -8.02 -10.90 3.59
CA ASP A 85 -8.87 -9.78 3.20
C ASP A 85 -8.18 -9.00 2.09
N ALA A 86 -8.85 -8.93 0.94
CA ALA A 86 -8.42 -8.11 -0.17
C ALA A 86 -9.09 -6.73 -0.05
N LEU A 87 -8.30 -5.68 -0.21
CA LEU A 87 -8.80 -4.31 -0.30
C LEU A 87 -9.11 -3.99 -1.77
N GLU A 88 -10.36 -3.69 -2.08
CA GLU A 88 -10.74 -3.16 -3.39
C GLU A 88 -10.53 -1.65 -3.43
N VAL A 89 -9.74 -1.18 -4.40
CA VAL A 89 -9.42 0.24 -4.58
C VAL A 89 -9.66 0.61 -6.04
N PRO A 90 -10.33 1.74 -6.34
CA PRO A 90 -10.48 2.22 -7.71
C PRO A 90 -9.12 2.59 -8.30
N ALA A 91 -9.00 2.45 -9.63
CA ALA A 91 -7.80 2.79 -10.37
C ALA A 91 -8.14 3.50 -11.68
N GLU A 92 -7.18 4.27 -12.18
CA GLU A 92 -7.31 5.02 -13.43
C GLU A 92 -6.32 4.51 -14.49
N VAL A 93 -6.80 4.38 -15.73
CA VAL A 93 -5.97 4.02 -16.86
C VAL A 93 -5.31 5.26 -17.43
N HIS A 94 -3.99 5.29 -17.38
CA HIS A 94 -3.16 6.35 -17.95
C HIS A 94 -2.44 5.86 -19.20
N LEU A 95 -2.08 6.80 -20.08
CA LEU A 95 -1.16 6.53 -21.17
C LEU A 95 0.20 6.12 -20.60
N ASN A 96 0.85 5.15 -21.24
CA ASN A 96 2.23 4.82 -20.91
C ASN A 96 3.13 5.98 -21.42
N PRO A 97 3.82 6.72 -20.52
CA PRO A 97 4.64 7.86 -20.92
C PRO A 97 5.79 7.47 -21.87
N ASP A 98 6.27 6.22 -21.81
CA ASP A 98 7.31 5.70 -22.72
C ASP A 98 6.79 5.45 -24.14
N ARG A 99 5.46 5.51 -24.34
CA ARG A 99 4.78 5.26 -25.62
C ARG A 99 4.01 6.48 -26.11
N VAL A 100 4.36 7.67 -25.63
CA VAL A 100 3.80 8.94 -26.10
C VAL A 100 4.89 9.73 -26.82
N ALA A 101 4.62 10.15 -28.05
CA ALA A 101 5.53 10.98 -28.85
C ALA A 101 4.83 12.28 -29.24
N HIS A 102 5.49 13.41 -28.95
CA HIS A 102 5.10 14.71 -29.47
C HIS A 102 5.97 15.01 -30.68
N ILE A 103 5.36 15.10 -31.86
CA ILE A 103 6.07 15.30 -33.13
C ILE A 103 5.93 16.75 -33.56
N SER A 104 7.05 17.41 -33.83
CA SER A 104 7.11 18.76 -34.39
C SER A 104 8.02 18.78 -35.62
N PRO A 105 7.73 19.61 -36.63
CA PRO A 105 8.64 19.82 -37.75
C PRO A 105 10.00 20.34 -37.27
N LEU A 106 11.08 19.93 -37.95
CA LEU A 106 12.43 20.39 -37.64
C LEU A 106 12.73 21.81 -38.16
N VAL A 107 11.98 22.23 -39.17
CA VAL A 107 12.15 23.52 -39.85
C VAL A 107 10.79 24.18 -40.02
N ASP A 108 10.80 25.50 -40.11
CA ASP A 108 9.60 26.27 -40.39
C ASP A 108 9.12 26.02 -41.83
N GLY A 109 7.80 26.03 -42.00
CA GLY A 109 7.18 25.78 -43.29
C GLY A 109 5.67 25.96 -43.28
N GLN A 110 5.08 25.90 -44.47
CA GLN A 110 3.64 25.93 -44.67
C GLN A 110 3.08 24.51 -44.73
N LEU A 111 2.04 24.24 -43.94
CA LEU A 111 1.30 22.99 -43.98
C LEU A 111 0.50 22.88 -45.30
N LEU A 112 0.74 21.82 -46.07
CA LEU A 112 0.05 21.56 -47.33
C LEU A 112 -1.13 20.62 -47.14
N ARG A 113 -0.96 19.60 -46.30
CA ARG A 113 -1.94 18.55 -46.05
C ARG A 113 -1.80 18.01 -44.63
N VAL A 114 -2.91 17.55 -44.07
CA VAL A 114 -2.97 16.74 -42.86
C VAL A 114 -3.72 15.46 -43.21
N ASP A 115 -3.09 14.32 -42.99
CA ASP A 115 -3.59 13.01 -43.44
C ASP A 115 -4.32 12.23 -42.34
N VAL A 116 -4.28 12.73 -41.10
CA VAL A 116 -4.85 12.08 -39.91
C VAL A 116 -5.65 13.06 -39.05
N THR A 117 -6.64 12.56 -38.32
CA THR A 117 -7.47 13.31 -37.39
C THR A 117 -7.29 12.80 -35.95
N LEU A 118 -7.68 13.62 -34.97
CA LEU A 118 -7.70 13.23 -33.56
C LEU A 118 -8.56 11.97 -33.35
N GLY A 119 -7.99 10.97 -32.68
CA GLY A 119 -8.63 9.68 -32.41
C GLY A 119 -8.31 8.60 -33.44
N ASP A 120 -7.70 8.95 -34.57
CA ASP A 120 -7.26 7.96 -35.55
C ASP A 120 -6.14 7.08 -34.98
N ARG A 121 -6.20 5.79 -35.32
CA ARG A 121 -5.14 4.85 -35.00
C ARG A 121 -4.03 4.99 -36.05
N VAL A 122 -2.85 5.36 -35.60
CA VAL A 122 -1.65 5.44 -36.43
C VAL A 122 -0.62 4.39 -36.04
N VAL A 123 0.24 4.03 -36.98
CA VAL A 123 1.40 3.15 -36.76
C VAL A 123 2.70 3.92 -36.96
N SER A 124 3.81 3.37 -36.48
CA SER A 124 5.13 3.96 -36.74
C SER A 124 5.37 4.13 -38.23
N GLU A 125 6.05 5.23 -38.58
CA GLU A 125 6.40 5.61 -39.96
C GLU A 125 5.22 5.96 -40.87
N GLN A 126 4.00 6.02 -40.35
CA GLN A 126 2.84 6.53 -41.08
C GLN A 126 2.98 8.04 -41.31
N GLU A 127 2.73 8.48 -42.54
CA GLU A 127 2.66 9.90 -42.90
C GLU A 127 1.49 10.58 -42.18
N LEU A 128 1.78 11.69 -41.49
CA LEU A 128 0.80 12.44 -40.70
C LEU A 128 0.39 13.76 -41.38
N ALA A 129 1.33 14.40 -42.05
CA ALA A 129 1.15 15.69 -42.71
C ALA A 129 2.27 15.99 -43.71
N GLU A 130 1.95 16.82 -44.69
CA GLU A 130 2.89 17.33 -45.70
C GLU A 130 3.20 18.81 -45.42
N ILE A 131 4.48 19.18 -45.37
CA ILE A 131 4.94 20.54 -45.06
C ILE A 131 5.93 21.02 -46.13
N ARG A 132 5.74 22.25 -46.59
CA ARG A 132 6.65 22.94 -47.51
C ARG A 132 7.48 23.98 -46.78
N SER A 133 8.79 23.74 -46.70
CA SER A 133 9.77 24.70 -46.14
C SER A 133 10.47 25.50 -47.24
N VAL A 134 10.42 26.83 -47.14
CA VAL A 134 11.13 27.74 -48.04
C VAL A 134 12.63 27.73 -47.73
N GLU A 135 12.99 27.75 -46.45
CA GLU A 135 14.37 27.74 -45.97
C GLU A 135 15.13 26.52 -46.48
N LEU A 136 14.54 25.32 -46.33
CA LEU A 136 15.14 24.08 -46.84
C LEU A 136 15.34 24.12 -48.37
N GLY A 137 14.38 24.70 -49.09
CA GLY A 137 14.48 24.91 -50.54
C GLY A 137 15.64 25.82 -50.93
N GLN A 138 15.86 26.90 -50.19
CA GLN A 138 16.99 27.81 -50.41
C GLN A 138 18.33 27.13 -50.10
N ALA A 139 18.44 26.41 -48.98
CA ALA A 139 19.64 25.67 -48.61
C ALA A 139 20.02 24.62 -49.67
N ARG A 140 19.02 23.89 -50.20
CA ARG A 140 19.19 22.92 -51.28
C ARG A 140 19.68 23.56 -52.58
N ALA A 141 19.12 24.71 -52.93
CA ALA A 141 19.53 25.46 -54.12
C ALA A 141 20.97 25.96 -54.01
N GLU A 142 21.38 26.44 -52.85
CA GLU A 142 22.75 26.90 -52.62
C GLU A 142 23.76 25.76 -52.67
N LEU A 143 23.47 24.62 -52.04
CA LEU A 143 24.29 23.41 -52.16
C LEU A 143 24.48 23.00 -53.62
N SER A 144 23.40 23.03 -54.40
CA SER A 144 23.44 22.65 -55.82
C SER A 144 24.30 23.60 -56.66
N ARG A 145 24.37 24.90 -56.31
CA ARG A 145 25.27 25.86 -56.96
C ARG A 145 26.74 25.60 -56.62
N ALA A 146 27.03 25.30 -55.34
CA ALA A 146 28.38 25.01 -54.90
C ALA A 146 28.93 23.72 -55.53
N ASP A 147 28.10 22.68 -55.60
CA ASP A 147 28.48 21.40 -56.23
C ASP A 147 28.74 21.55 -57.75
N ALA A 148 28.03 22.46 -58.42
CA ALA A 148 28.25 22.72 -59.85
C ALA A 148 29.58 23.42 -60.16
N LEU A 149 30.24 24.01 -59.14
CA LEU A 149 31.53 24.68 -59.25
C LEU A 149 32.71 23.78 -58.81
N ARG A 150 32.43 22.55 -58.37
CA ARG A 150 33.43 21.57 -57.92
C ARG A 150 33.82 20.61 -59.05
#